data_AF-A0A2K8VCH2-F1
#
_entry.id   AF-A0A2K8VCH2-F1
#
_cell.length_a   1.000
_cell.length_b   1.000
_cell.length_c   1.000
_cell.angle_alpha   90.00
_cell.angle_beta   90.00
_cell.angle_gamma   90.00
#
_symmetry.space_group_name_H-M   'P 1'
#
loop_
_entity.id
_entity.type
_entity.pdbx_description
1 polymer ?
#
loop_
_entity_poly.entity_id
_entity_poly.type
_entity_poly.pdbx_seq_one_letter_code
_entity_poly.pdbx_strand_id
1 'polypeptide(L)'
;MEIACADTANGLLHTLKSLEKYSTFNESDLMREAFKKNVTSKPSSSHMGYGLWLIKEILNRYDGHLKVFSSNYSFTSRYGKEKILRSPKWVGTIIYLSIPVKNGINIADILIENRRLDTIKPKINFSN
;
A
#
# COMPACT_ATOMS: atom_id res chain seq x y z
N MET A 1 4.55 -0.13 -10.08
CA MET A 1 4.72 -1.25 -9.14
C MET A 1 3.63 -1.14 -8.11
N GLU A 2 2.96 -2.25 -7.82
CA GLU A 2 1.89 -2.31 -6.83
C GLU A 2 2.24 -3.37 -5.78
N ILE A 3 2.01 -3.05 -4.52
CA ILE A 3 2.28 -3.95 -3.39
C ILE A 3 1.05 -3.94 -2.49
N ALA A 4 0.58 -5.12 -2.12
CA ALA A 4 -0.48 -5.30 -1.14
C ALA A 4 -0.02 -6.25 -0.04
N CYS A 5 -0.26 -5.85 1.20
CA CYS A 5 -0.07 -6.68 2.38
C CYS A 5 -1.39 -6.72 3.15
N ALA A 6 -1.80 -7.91 3.55
CA ALA A 6 -3.02 -8.09 4.32
C ALA A 6 -2.75 -9.04 5.50
N ASP A 7 -3.34 -8.72 6.64
CA ASP A 7 -3.37 -9.56 7.82
C ASP A 7 -4.80 -9.69 8.34
N THR A 8 -5.02 -10.71 9.18
CA THR A 8 -6.28 -10.96 9.88
C THR A 8 -6.16 -10.83 11.40
N ALA A 9 -5.17 -10.06 11.87
CA ALA A 9 -4.95 -9.83 13.30
C ALA A 9 -5.97 -8.82 13.86
N ASN A 10 -5.67 -8.20 15.00
CA ASN A 10 -6.56 -7.23 15.64
C ASN A 10 -6.82 -5.99 14.77
N GLY A 11 -5.92 -5.67 13.85
CA GLY A 11 -6.02 -4.53 12.96
C GLY A 11 -5.51 -3.23 13.57
N LEU A 12 -5.12 -2.30 12.69
CA LEU A 12 -4.55 -1.00 13.04
C LEU A 12 -5.38 -0.21 14.04
N LEU A 13 -6.69 -0.04 13.77
CA LEU A 13 -7.54 0.82 14.60
C LEU A 13 -7.76 0.22 15.98
N HIS A 14 -8.08 -1.08 16.06
CA HIS A 14 -8.28 -1.74 17.34
C HIS A 14 -7.02 -1.70 18.21
N THR A 15 -5.86 -1.95 17.59
CA THR A 15 -4.56 -1.97 18.28
C THR A 15 -4.15 -0.58 18.79
N LEU A 16 -4.49 0.50 18.08
CA LEU A 16 -4.25 1.85 18.59
C LEU A 16 -5.26 2.22 19.68
N LYS A 17 -6.54 1.84 19.51
CA LYS A 17 -7.63 2.16 20.44
C LYS A 17 -7.44 1.56 21.83
N SER A 18 -6.70 0.45 21.94
CA SER A 18 -6.38 -0.18 23.23
C SER A 18 -5.40 0.63 24.09
N LEU A 19 -4.77 1.68 23.54
CA LEU A 19 -3.94 2.59 24.31
C LEU A 19 -4.79 3.69 24.95
N GLU A 20 -4.51 4.00 26.22
CA GLU A 20 -5.22 5.03 27.00
C GLU A 20 -5.30 6.37 26.25
N LYS A 21 -4.19 6.81 25.64
CA LYS A 21 -4.09 8.03 24.82
C LYS A 21 -5.14 8.13 23.72
N TYR A 22 -5.54 7.00 23.12
CA TYR A 22 -6.45 6.95 21.98
C TYR A 22 -7.83 6.36 22.34
N SER A 23 -8.03 5.98 23.61
CA SER A 23 -9.23 5.30 24.10
C SER A 23 -10.52 6.10 23.87
N THR A 24 -10.46 7.42 23.73
CA THR A 24 -11.61 8.30 23.48
C THR A 24 -11.79 8.68 22.01
N PHE A 25 -10.82 8.39 21.13
CA PHE A 25 -10.86 8.81 19.72
C PHE A 25 -11.90 8.02 18.94
N ASN A 26 -12.78 8.66 18.17
CA ASN A 26 -13.60 7.89 17.22
C ASN A 26 -12.71 7.23 16.15
N GLU A 27 -13.21 6.19 15.47
CA GLU A 27 -12.41 5.41 14.52
C GLU A 27 -11.89 6.24 13.34
N SER A 28 -12.63 7.26 12.89
CA SER A 28 -12.20 8.15 11.80
C SER A 28 -11.00 9.01 12.21
N ASP A 29 -11.07 9.61 13.39
CA ASP A 29 -9.97 10.41 13.94
C ASP A 29 -8.76 9.54 14.25
N LEU A 30 -8.99 8.34 14.78
CA LEU A 30 -7.93 7.37 15.02
C LEU A 30 -7.26 6.91 13.72
N MET A 31 -8.03 6.72 12.66
CA MET A 31 -7.50 6.41 11.32
C MET A 31 -6.64 7.55 10.80
N ARG A 32 -7.02 8.81 11.02
CA ARG A 32 -6.19 9.97 10.66
C ARG A 32 -4.90 10.01 11.47
N GLU A 33 -5.00 9.76 12.76
CA GLU A 33 -3.88 9.80 13.69
C GLU A 33 -2.83 8.74 13.36
N ALA A 34 -3.24 7.55 12.94
CA ALA A 34 -2.36 6.42 12.61
C ALA A 34 -1.27 6.74 11.55
N PHE A 35 -1.48 7.75 10.70
CA PHE A 35 -0.53 8.15 9.65
C PHE A 35 0.34 9.36 10.03
N LYS A 36 0.32 9.79 11.29
CA LYS A 36 1.19 10.86 11.79
C LYS A 36 2.52 10.30 12.30
N LYS A 37 3.54 11.14 12.27
CA LYS A 37 4.87 10.85 12.81
C LYS A 37 4.78 10.59 14.32
N ASN A 38 5.57 9.65 14.83
CA ASN A 38 5.61 9.22 16.25
C ASN A 38 4.35 8.49 16.76
N VAL A 39 3.45 8.05 15.87
CA VAL A 39 2.28 7.26 16.28
C VAL A 39 2.61 5.78 16.26
N THR A 40 2.51 5.14 17.43
CA THR A 40 2.84 3.73 17.64
C THR A 40 1.84 3.10 18.62
N SER A 41 1.56 1.81 18.43
CA SER A 41 0.85 0.99 19.41
C SER A 41 1.76 0.39 20.49
N LYS A 42 3.08 0.59 20.38
CA LYS A 42 4.10 0.02 21.28
C LYS A 42 5.00 1.12 21.86
N PRO A 43 4.47 2.01 22.72
CA PRO A 43 5.21 3.18 23.22
C PRO A 43 6.45 2.81 24.05
N SER A 44 6.45 1.65 24.71
CA SER A 44 7.56 1.18 25.55
C SER A 44 8.54 0.26 24.82
N SER A 45 8.67 0.42 23.50
CA SER A 45 9.54 -0.39 22.66
C SER A 45 10.44 0.48 21.79
N SER A 46 11.42 -0.11 21.11
CA SER A 46 12.24 0.59 20.11
C SER A 46 11.46 1.02 18.85
N HIS A 47 10.16 0.74 18.76
CA HIS A 47 9.31 1.17 17.66
C HIS A 47 9.00 2.67 17.73
N MET A 48 9.71 3.46 16.93
CA MET A 48 9.59 4.93 16.89
C MET A 48 8.25 5.46 16.33
N GLY A 49 7.35 4.60 15.84
CA GLY A 49 6.07 5.05 15.27
C GLY A 49 6.21 5.75 13.92
N TYR A 50 7.16 5.31 13.09
CA TYR A 50 7.44 5.92 11.78
C TYR A 50 6.96 5.10 10.58
N GLY A 51 6.57 3.84 10.74
CA GLY A 51 6.30 2.94 9.60
C GLY A 51 5.29 3.49 8.59
N LEU A 52 4.03 3.68 9.01
CA LEU A 52 2.97 4.19 8.13
C LEU A 52 3.23 5.64 7.67
N TRP A 53 3.79 6.47 8.55
CA TRP A 53 4.16 7.84 8.23
C TRP A 53 5.21 7.87 7.11
N LEU A 54 6.32 7.11 7.22
CA LEU A 54 7.36 7.04 6.21
C LEU A 54 6.84 6.52 4.86
N ILE A 55 6.00 5.49 4.87
CA ILE A 55 5.38 4.97 3.64
C ILE A 55 4.57 6.07 2.96
N LYS A 56 3.75 6.81 3.72
CA LYS A 56 2.97 7.94 3.20
C LYS A 56 3.88 9.03 2.63
N GLU A 57 4.93 9.40 3.35
CA GLU A 57 5.90 10.42 2.93
C GLU A 57 6.63 10.03 1.64
N ILE A 58 7.04 8.77 1.50
CA ILE A 58 7.66 8.24 0.28
C ILE A 58 6.66 8.33 -0.87
N LEU A 59 5.46 7.79 -0.71
CA LEU A 59 4.45 7.76 -1.77
C LEU A 59 4.06 9.17 -2.23
N ASN A 60 3.93 10.13 -1.31
CA ASN A 60 3.65 11.52 -1.66
C ASN A 60 4.76 12.17 -2.51
N ARG A 61 6.03 11.77 -2.34
CA ARG A 61 7.17 12.27 -3.13
C ARG A 61 7.29 11.61 -4.51
N TYR A 62 6.72 10.42 -4.68
CA TYR A 62 6.75 9.66 -5.93
C TYR A 62 5.42 9.72 -6.70
N ASP A 63 4.51 10.65 -6.36
CA ASP A 63 3.16 10.72 -6.93
C ASP A 63 2.40 9.37 -6.85
N GLY A 64 2.71 8.62 -5.80
CA GLY A 64 2.15 7.32 -5.51
C GLY A 64 0.78 7.39 -4.86
N HIS A 65 0.25 6.20 -4.59
CA HIS A 65 -1.04 6.01 -3.96
C HIS A 65 -0.88 5.05 -2.78
N LEU A 66 -1.36 5.48 -1.61
CA LEU A 66 -1.50 4.64 -0.42
C LEU A 66 -2.98 4.42 -0.15
N LYS A 67 -3.39 3.17 0.06
CA LYS A 67 -4.72 2.83 0.56
C LYS A 67 -4.59 1.84 1.71
N VAL A 68 -5.21 2.15 2.84
CA VAL A 68 -5.19 1.28 4.01
C VAL A 68 -6.61 1.03 4.47
N PHE A 69 -6.94 -0.20 4.82
CA PHE A 69 -8.21 -0.60 5.37
C PHE A 69 -8.00 -1.23 6.74
N SER A 70 -8.83 -0.86 7.71
CA SER A 70 -8.87 -1.52 9.01
C SER A 70 -10.21 -1.25 9.69
N SER A 71 -10.79 -2.28 10.31
CA SER A 71 -12.16 -2.20 10.84
C SER A 71 -13.14 -1.77 9.73
N ASN A 72 -13.98 -0.78 10.00
CA ASN A 72 -14.98 -0.25 9.07
C ASN A 72 -14.52 1.02 8.34
N TYR A 73 -13.20 1.28 8.29
CA TYR A 73 -12.64 2.50 7.71
C TYR A 73 -11.49 2.22 6.74
N SER A 74 -11.35 3.14 5.80
CA SER A 74 -10.24 3.20 4.88
C SER A 74 -9.60 4.59 4.88
N PHE A 75 -8.28 4.62 4.76
CA PHE A 75 -7.47 5.80 4.52
C PHE A 75 -6.93 5.74 3.10
N THR A 76 -6.91 6.87 2.41
CA THR A 76 -6.31 7.00 1.09
C THR A 76 -5.43 8.25 1.04
N SER A 77 -4.18 8.13 0.59
CA SER A 77 -3.31 9.27 0.26
C SER A 77 -2.89 9.18 -1.21
N ARG A 78 -3.20 10.21 -1.99
CA ARG A 78 -2.82 10.29 -3.41
C ARG A 78 -2.59 11.74 -3.81
N TYR A 79 -1.47 12.03 -4.46
CA TYR A 79 -1.08 13.40 -4.86
C TYR A 79 -1.17 14.41 -3.69
N GLY A 80 -0.70 14.01 -2.52
CA GLY A 80 -0.77 14.83 -1.29
C GLY A 80 -2.17 15.01 -0.69
N LYS A 81 -3.22 14.43 -1.28
CA LYS A 81 -4.60 14.52 -0.77
C LYS A 81 -4.93 13.29 0.04
N GLU A 82 -5.37 13.51 1.28
CA GLU A 82 -5.80 12.47 2.20
C GLU A 82 -7.33 12.38 2.26
N LYS A 83 -7.87 11.16 2.26
CA LYS A 83 -9.29 10.88 2.43
C LYS A 83 -9.49 9.74 3.41
N ILE A 84 -10.51 9.86 4.25
CA ILE A 84 -10.97 8.80 5.15
C ILE A 84 -12.43 8.53 4.81
N LEU A 85 -12.75 7.27 4.57
CA LEU A 85 -14.09 6.82 4.18
C LEU A 85 -14.46 5.57 4.97
N ARG A 86 -15.76 5.36 5.19
CA ARG A 86 -16.24 4.05 5.62
C ARG A 86 -15.96 3.01 4.55
N SER A 87 -15.66 1.80 4.98
CA SER A 87 -15.45 0.63 4.12
C SER A 87 -16.14 -0.60 4.69
N PRO A 88 -16.35 -1.66 3.90
CA PRO A 88 -16.72 -2.96 4.42
C PRO A 88 -15.78 -3.37 5.56
N LYS A 89 -16.34 -4.05 6.56
CA LYS A 89 -15.59 -4.49 7.74
C LYS A 89 -14.50 -5.48 7.32
N TRP A 90 -13.26 -5.19 7.72
CA TRP A 90 -12.14 -6.13 7.64
C TRP A 90 -11.60 -6.40 9.04
N VAL A 91 -11.46 -7.68 9.39
CA VAL A 91 -10.79 -8.11 10.62
C VAL A 91 -9.30 -8.15 10.29
N GLY A 92 -8.52 -7.19 10.82
CA GLY A 92 -7.09 -7.02 10.52
C GLY A 92 -6.76 -5.69 9.84
N THR A 93 -5.71 -5.69 9.04
CA THR A 93 -5.30 -4.54 8.21
C THR A 93 -4.99 -4.97 6.79
N ILE A 94 -5.40 -4.16 5.82
CA ILE A 94 -4.92 -4.24 4.43
C ILE A 94 -4.16 -2.95 4.14
N ILE A 95 -2.93 -3.07 3.66
CA ILE A 95 -2.10 -1.96 3.19
C ILE A 95 -1.83 -2.21 1.71
N TYR A 96 -2.32 -1.33 0.85
CA TYR A 96 -2.05 -1.30 -0.58
C TYR A 96 -1.26 -0.04 -0.92
N LEU A 97 -0.23 -0.18 -1.72
CA LEU A 97 0.50 0.94 -2.29
C LEU A 97 0.76 0.75 -3.78
N SER A 98 0.79 1.86 -4.50
CA SER A 98 1.15 1.93 -5.91
C SER A 98 2.16 3.04 -6.13
N ILE A 99 3.28 2.68 -6.76
CA ILE A 99 4.38 3.59 -7.09
C ILE A 99 4.51 3.61 -8.62
N PRO A 100 4.40 4.79 -9.26
CA PRO A 100 4.73 4.98 -10.67
C PRO A 100 6.18 4.55 -10.94
N VAL A 101 6.38 3.74 -11.98
CA VAL A 101 7.73 3.35 -12.42
C VAL A 101 8.06 4.20 -13.64
N LYS A 102 9.05 5.09 -13.54
CA LYS A 102 9.56 5.82 -14.71
C LYS A 102 10.18 4.83 -15.68
N ASN A 103 9.85 4.96 -16.97
CA ASN A 103 10.31 4.08 -18.04
C ASN A 103 9.94 2.61 -17.82
N GLY A 104 8.79 2.36 -17.18
CA GLY A 104 8.27 1.00 -17.02
C GLY A 104 7.97 0.37 -18.37
N ILE A 105 8.49 -0.83 -18.59
CA ILE A 105 8.11 -1.68 -19.72
C ILE A 105 6.64 -2.04 -19.53
N ASN A 106 5.80 -1.74 -20.52
CA ASN A 106 4.40 -2.12 -20.49
C ASN A 106 4.23 -3.56 -21.03
N ILE A 107 3.06 -4.17 -20.81
CA ILE A 107 2.80 -5.54 -21.29
C ILE A 107 2.94 -5.64 -22.82
N ALA A 108 2.55 -4.61 -23.57
CA ALA A 108 2.67 -4.60 -25.03
C ALA A 108 4.14 -4.64 -25.48
N ASP A 109 5.04 -3.92 -24.80
CA ASP A 109 6.47 -3.94 -25.08
C ASP A 109 7.03 -5.38 -24.93
N ILE A 110 6.63 -6.09 -23.85
CA ILE A 110 6.99 -7.49 -23.60
C ILE A 110 6.45 -8.41 -24.69
N LEU A 111 5.19 -8.21 -25.10
CA LEU A 111 4.55 -9.04 -26.13
C LEU A 111 5.18 -8.82 -27.52
N ILE A 112 5.59 -7.59 -27.84
CA ILE A 112 6.28 -7.26 -29.09
C ILE A 112 7.66 -7.93 -29.15
N GLU A 113 8.41 -7.86 -28.05
CA GLU A 113 9.74 -8.49 -27.96
C GLU A 113 9.67 -10.01 -28.14
N ASN A 114 8.71 -10.67 -27.48
CA ASN A 114 8.52 -12.12 -27.62
C ASN A 114 8.12 -12.54 -29.05
N ARG A 115 7.22 -11.80 -29.72
CA ARG A 115 6.87 -12.10 -31.12
C ARG A 115 8.07 -11.99 -32.06
N ARG A 116 8.95 -11.01 -31.84
CA ARG A 116 10.18 -10.86 -32.64
C ARG A 116 11.10 -12.07 -32.47
N LEU A 117 11.27 -12.56 -31.24
CA LEU A 117 12.08 -13.75 -30.97
C LEU A 117 11.49 -15.01 -31.64
N ASP A 118 10.17 -15.17 -31.67
CA ASP A 118 9.51 -16.28 -32.39
C ASP A 118 9.72 -16.21 -33.90
N THR A 119 9.77 -15.00 -34.49
CA THR A 119 10.07 -14.82 -35.92
C THR A 119 11.53 -15.05 -36.31
N ILE A 120 12.46 -15.01 -35.35
CA ILE A 120 13.89 -15.22 -35.59
C ILE A 120 14.28 -16.71 -35.54
N LYS A 121 13.39 -17.62 -35.10
CA LYS A 121 13.65 -19.06 -35.21
C LYS A 121 13.89 -19.42 -36.68
N PRO A 122 15.11 -19.88 -37.05
CA PRO A 122 15.40 -20.19 -38.43
C PRO A 122 14.47 -21.31 -38.89
N LYS A 123 13.78 -21.11 -40.01
CA LYS A 123 13.14 -22.23 -40.72
C LYS A 123 14.25 -23.16 -41.16
N ILE A 124 14.43 -24.27 -40.44
CA ILE A 124 15.30 -25.36 -40.88
C ILE A 124 14.64 -25.93 -42.13
N ASN A 125 15.16 -25.57 -43.30
CA ASN A 125 14.78 -26.21 -44.56
C ASN A 125 15.45 -27.57 -44.61
N PHE A 126 14.68 -28.64 -44.41
CA PHE A 126 15.08 -29.96 -44.84
C PHE A 126 14.81 -30.06 -46.35
N SER A 127 15.82 -29.73 -47.15
CA SER A 127 15.85 -30.09 -48.57
C SER A 127 16.32 -31.53 -48.70
N ASN A 128 15.41 -32.41 -49.14
CA ASN A 128 15.68 -33.80 -49.56
C ASN A 128 16.45 -33.84 -50.87
#